data_AF-A0A954YA91-F1
#
_entry.id   AF-A0A954YA91-F1
#
_cell.length_a   1.000
_cell.length_b   1.000
_cell.length_c   1.000
_cell.angle_alpha   90.00
_cell.angle_beta   90.00
_cell.angle_gamma   90.00
#
_symmetry.space_group_name_H-M   'P 1'
#
loop_
_entity.id
_entity.type
_entity.pdbx_description
1 polymer ?
#
loop_
_entity_poly.entity_id
_entity_poly.type
_entity_poly.pdbx_seq_one_letter_code
_entity_poly.pdbx_strand_id
1 'polypeptide(L)'
;MPGPGKTTPGTRGEGFLDIHLNATTRWKDVPEDVWKYTLGGYQVLKKWLSYREASLLGRALTADEARDFTHNVRRIAAILALSPELDAHYRTCAGGSPTKPRTTPYGSTAPTGRVSPAEERINLGQSPKQIRTPLQGSCCLTHPRPRALPWARLGCPFGAE
;
A
#
# COMPACT_ATOMS: atom_id res chain seq x y z
N MET A 1 23.71 18.49 -1.26
CA MET A 1 23.02 17.49 -2.09
C MET A 1 22.56 16.37 -1.16
N PRO A 2 21.40 15.73 -1.39
CA PRO A 2 20.83 14.82 -0.41
C PRO A 2 21.70 13.59 -0.31
N GLY A 3 22.56 13.55 0.72
CA GLY A 3 23.20 12.30 1.16
C GLY A 3 22.14 11.32 1.69
N PRO A 4 22.51 10.27 2.42
CA PRO A 4 21.63 9.14 2.80
C PRO A 4 20.42 9.45 3.70
N GLY A 5 19.99 10.71 3.79
CA GLY A 5 18.87 11.20 4.58
C GLY A 5 19.31 11.30 6.03
N LYS A 6 20.03 12.38 6.38
CA LYS A 6 20.26 12.67 7.80
C LYS A 6 18.91 13.00 8.41
N THR A 7 18.56 12.28 9.47
CA THR A 7 17.34 12.52 10.24
C THR A 7 17.72 13.06 11.60
N THR A 8 16.95 14.04 12.07
CA THR A 8 17.03 14.52 13.45
C THR A 8 15.65 14.41 14.08
N PRO A 9 15.54 14.36 15.42
CA PRO A 9 14.26 14.45 16.10
C PRO A 9 13.47 15.69 15.62
N GLY A 10 12.17 15.50 15.37
CA GLY A 10 11.27 16.54 14.92
C GLY A 10 10.97 17.56 16.01
N THR A 11 10.49 18.74 15.60
CA THR A 11 10.17 19.82 16.55
C THR A 11 8.86 19.52 17.29
N ARG A 12 7.99 18.69 16.72
CA ARG A 12 6.68 18.32 17.26
C ARG A 12 6.71 17.31 18.42
N GLY A 13 7.89 16.81 18.79
CA GLY A 13 8.06 15.81 19.86
C GLY A 13 8.35 14.41 19.32
N GLU A 14 8.22 13.41 20.20
CA GLU A 14 8.54 12.01 19.91
C GLU A 14 7.70 11.45 18.74
N GLY A 15 8.30 10.57 17.93
CA GLY A 15 7.64 9.96 16.76
C GLY A 15 7.60 10.84 15.51
N PHE A 16 8.23 12.02 15.53
CA PHE A 16 8.40 12.88 14.35
C PHE A 16 9.89 13.08 14.05
N LEU A 17 10.21 13.21 12.76
CA LEU A 17 11.57 13.35 12.25
C LEU A 17 11.68 14.54 11.29
N ASP A 18 12.79 15.25 11.40
CA ASP A 18 13.22 16.25 10.41
C ASP A 18 14.19 15.58 9.43
N ILE A 19 13.85 15.56 8.14
CA ILE A 19 14.63 14.91 7.08
C ILE A 19 15.43 15.97 6.33
N HIS A 20 16.76 15.92 6.46
CA HIS A 20 17.66 16.92 5.90
C HIS A 20 18.11 16.57 4.48
N LEU A 21 17.87 17.48 3.54
CA LEU A 21 18.38 17.43 2.17
C LEU A 21 19.81 18.01 2.08
N ASN A 22 20.07 19.05 2.86
CA ASN A 22 21.35 19.74 2.97
C ASN A 22 21.39 20.48 4.33
N ALA A 23 22.40 21.32 4.56
CA ALA A 23 22.56 22.03 5.83
C ALA A 23 21.44 23.06 6.12
N THR A 24 20.76 23.58 5.11
CA THR A 24 19.77 24.67 5.23
C THR A 24 18.34 24.23 4.97
N THR A 25 18.15 23.12 4.27
CA THR A 25 16.86 22.66 3.73
C THR A 25 16.52 21.28 4.29
N ARG A 26 15.34 21.18 4.90
CA ARG A 26 14.81 19.95 5.47
C ARG A 26 13.29 19.90 5.38
N TRP A 27 12.73 18.70 5.29
CA TRP A 27 11.31 18.48 5.61
C TRP A 27 11.16 18.32 7.11
N LYS A 28 10.24 19.08 7.69
CA LYS A 28 9.99 19.07 9.13
C LYS A 28 8.82 18.17 9.50
N ASP A 29 8.90 17.61 10.70
CA ASP A 29 7.81 16.89 11.36
C ASP A 29 7.19 15.76 10.51
N VAL A 30 8.05 14.96 9.86
CA VAL A 30 7.63 13.76 9.15
C VAL A 30 7.42 12.62 10.17
N PRO A 31 6.25 11.97 10.22
CA PRO A 31 6.04 10.87 11.15
C PRO A 31 7.05 9.73 10.96
N GLU A 32 7.57 9.19 12.05
CA GLU A 32 8.59 8.16 12.04
C GLU A 32 8.10 6.87 11.37
N ASP A 33 6.84 6.48 11.59
CA ASP A 33 6.23 5.32 10.94
C ASP A 33 6.15 5.46 9.41
N VAL A 34 5.90 6.69 8.94
CA VAL A 34 5.88 7.02 7.51
C VAL A 34 7.29 6.92 6.92
N TRP A 35 8.31 7.40 7.64
CA TRP A 35 9.71 7.26 7.23
C TRP A 35 10.18 5.80 7.20
N LYS A 36 9.73 5.00 8.18
CA LYS A 36 10.05 3.57 8.30
C LYS A 36 9.22 2.67 7.39
N TYR A 37 8.19 3.20 6.73
CA TYR A 37 7.29 2.41 5.88
C TYR A 37 8.06 1.63 4.81
N THR A 38 7.84 0.31 4.79
CA THR A 38 8.47 -0.60 3.83
C THR A 38 7.46 -1.24 2.90
N LEU A 39 7.87 -1.42 1.64
CA LEU A 39 7.18 -2.22 0.64
C LEU A 39 8.18 -3.24 0.09
N GLY A 40 7.87 -4.53 0.21
CA GLY A 40 8.76 -5.61 -0.25
C GLY A 40 10.14 -5.61 0.45
N GLY A 41 10.21 -5.16 1.70
CA GLY A 41 11.46 -5.06 2.48
C GLY A 41 12.28 -3.80 2.23
N TYR A 42 11.82 -2.89 1.36
CA TYR A 42 12.52 -1.64 1.07
C TYR A 42 11.79 -0.44 1.66
N GLN A 43 12.54 0.48 2.28
CA GLN A 43 12.02 1.77 2.73
C GLN A 43 11.73 2.67 1.54
N VAL A 44 10.45 2.94 1.28
CA VAL A 44 9.97 3.62 0.06
C VAL A 44 10.59 5.01 -0.08
N LEU A 45 10.51 5.82 0.97
CA LEU A 45 10.99 7.22 0.93
C LEU A 45 12.51 7.31 0.82
N LYS A 46 13.24 6.43 1.51
CA LYS A 46 14.70 6.35 1.43
C LYS A 46 15.16 5.96 0.02
N LYS A 47 14.49 4.98 -0.59
CA LYS A 47 14.77 4.57 -1.98
C LYS A 47 14.44 5.68 -2.97
N TRP A 48 13.30 6.34 -2.81
CA TRP A 48 12.91 7.46 -3.66
C TRP A 48 13.97 8.58 -3.68
N LEU A 49 14.52 8.92 -2.51
CA LEU A 49 15.60 9.90 -2.37
C LEU A 49 16.91 9.39 -2.96
N SER A 50 17.27 8.12 -2.73
CA SER A 50 18.53 7.56 -3.24
C SER A 50 18.65 7.64 -4.76
N TYR A 51 17.57 7.45 -5.51
CA TYR A 51 17.59 7.55 -6.97
C TYR A 51 17.63 8.98 -7.50
N ARG A 52 17.46 9.96 -6.61
CA ARG A 52 17.50 11.40 -6.94
C ARG A 52 18.65 12.10 -6.23
N GLU A 53 19.61 11.32 -5.75
CA GLU A 53 20.88 11.89 -5.34
C GLU A 53 21.55 12.49 -6.56
N ALA A 54 22.08 13.67 -6.37
CA ALA A 54 22.61 14.45 -7.47
C ALA A 54 23.98 13.94 -7.97
N SER A 55 24.66 13.07 -7.22
CA SER A 55 25.79 12.27 -7.72
C SER A 55 25.35 11.27 -8.81
N LEU A 56 24.10 10.80 -8.75
CA LEU A 56 23.50 9.90 -9.75
C LEU A 56 22.82 10.67 -10.89
N LEU A 57 22.11 11.76 -10.59
CA LEU A 57 21.39 12.54 -11.59
C LEU A 57 22.25 13.56 -12.35
N GLY A 58 23.42 13.93 -11.83
CA GLY A 58 24.24 15.02 -12.37
C GLY A 58 23.63 16.42 -12.21
N ARG A 59 22.51 16.54 -11.49
CA ARG A 59 21.80 17.80 -11.22
C ARG A 59 21.17 17.78 -9.83
N ALA A 60 20.85 18.97 -9.29
CA ALA A 60 20.11 19.09 -8.04
C ALA A 60 18.66 18.60 -8.17
N LEU A 61 18.07 18.26 -7.01
CA LEU A 61 16.65 17.96 -6.87
C LEU A 61 15.82 19.22 -7.19
N THR A 62 14.80 19.11 -8.03
CA THR A 62 13.94 20.25 -8.37
C THR A 62 12.89 20.51 -7.29
N ALA A 63 12.28 21.71 -7.32
CA ALA A 63 11.19 22.05 -6.40
C ALA A 63 9.94 21.16 -6.60
N ASP A 64 9.65 20.77 -7.85
CA ASP A 64 8.52 19.88 -8.17
C ASP A 64 8.77 18.47 -7.61
N GLU A 65 9.98 17.93 -7.78
CA GLU A 65 10.36 16.65 -7.19
C GLU A 65 10.26 16.69 -5.65
N ALA A 66 10.68 17.80 -5.03
CA ALA A 66 10.53 17.98 -3.59
C ALA A 66 9.06 18.03 -3.14
N ARG A 67 8.17 18.57 -3.99
CA ARG A 67 6.72 18.56 -3.77
C ARG A 67 6.14 17.15 -3.89
N ASP A 68 6.61 16.37 -4.86
CA ASP A 68 6.23 14.97 -5.02
C ASP A 68 6.63 14.11 -3.82
N PHE A 69 7.83 14.33 -3.27
CA PHE A 69 8.22 13.69 -2.02
C PHE A 69 7.21 13.98 -0.89
N THR A 70 6.81 15.24 -0.75
CA THR A 70 5.82 15.66 0.25
C THR A 70 4.46 15.00 0.02
N HIS A 71 4.03 14.87 -1.24
CA HIS A 71 2.80 14.15 -1.58
C HIS A 71 2.90 12.65 -1.24
N ASN A 72 4.04 12.02 -1.49
CA ASN A 72 4.25 10.61 -1.15
C ASN A 72 4.23 10.38 0.36
N VAL A 73 4.86 11.25 1.15
CA VAL A 73 4.77 11.24 2.62
C VAL A 73 3.31 11.28 3.08
N ARG A 74 2.51 12.21 2.53
CA ARG A 74 1.08 12.34 2.87
C ARG A 74 0.26 11.11 2.47
N ARG A 75 0.53 10.53 1.30
CA ARG A 75 -0.15 9.32 0.81
C ARG A 75 0.15 8.12 1.71
N ILE A 76 1.41 7.92 2.08
CA ILE A 76 1.80 6.84 2.99
C ILE A 76 1.16 7.04 4.37
N ALA A 77 1.14 8.27 4.88
CA ALA A 77 0.45 8.58 6.13
C ALA A 77 -1.04 8.22 6.08
N ALA A 78 -1.71 8.55 4.97
CA ALA A 78 -3.12 8.21 4.77
C ALA A 78 -3.33 6.68 4.68
N ILE A 79 -2.46 5.96 3.98
CA ILE A 79 -2.50 4.49 3.90
C ILE A 79 -2.38 3.90 5.31
N LEU A 80 -1.37 4.31 6.08
CA LEU A 80 -1.16 3.81 7.44
C LEU A 80 -2.35 4.08 8.38
N ALA A 81 -2.98 5.25 8.24
CA ALA A 81 -4.18 5.58 9.01
C ALA A 81 -5.40 4.71 8.63
N LEU A 82 -5.50 4.29 7.37
CA LEU A 82 -6.60 3.46 6.87
C LEU A 82 -6.33 1.95 6.99
N SER A 83 -5.08 1.53 7.20
CA SER A 83 -4.69 0.11 7.23
C SER A 83 -5.56 -0.76 8.16
N PRO A 84 -5.90 -0.37 9.41
CA PRO A 84 -6.69 -1.24 10.29
C PRO A 84 -8.10 -1.53 9.76
N GLU A 85 -8.73 -0.53 9.14
CA GLU A 85 -10.06 -0.65 8.54
C GLU A 85 -10.01 -1.52 7.29
N LEU A 86 -9.03 -1.28 6.41
CA LEU A 86 -8.80 -2.11 5.22
C LEU A 86 -8.57 -3.57 5.59
N ASP A 87 -7.72 -3.85 6.58
CA ASP A 87 -7.45 -5.20 7.06
C ASP A 87 -8.70 -5.88 7.62
N ALA A 88 -9.57 -5.14 8.32
CA ALA A 88 -10.84 -5.65 8.82
C ALA A 88 -11.75 -6.07 7.67
N HIS A 89 -11.90 -5.21 6.65
CA HIS A 89 -12.68 -5.54 5.44
C HIS A 89 -12.13 -6.76 4.71
N TYR A 90 -10.81 -6.86 4.54
CA TYR A 90 -10.19 -8.03 3.90
C TYR A 90 -10.46 -9.33 4.67
N ARG A 91 -10.40 -9.31 6.00
CA ARG A 91 -10.71 -10.49 6.83
C ARG A 91 -12.18 -10.92 6.68
N THR A 92 -13.12 -9.98 6.67
CA THR A 92 -14.54 -10.28 6.49
C THR A 92 -14.81 -10.93 5.13
N CYS A 93 -14.18 -10.43 4.06
CA CYS A 93 -14.32 -11.04 2.73
C CYS A 93 -13.64 -12.41 2.62
N ALA A 94 -12.48 -12.59 3.25
CA ALA A 94 -11.74 -13.85 3.23
C ALA A 94 -12.50 -15.00 3.91
N GLY A 95 -13.24 -14.72 4.98
CA GLY A 95 -14.07 -15.72 5.67
C GLY A 95 -15.25 -16.27 4.86
N GLY A 96 -15.64 -15.60 3.77
CA GLY A 96 -16.70 -16.04 2.85
C GLY A 96 -16.19 -16.68 1.55
N SER A 97 -14.88 -16.68 1.32
CA SER A 97 -14.29 -17.31 0.13
C SER A 97 -14.13 -18.81 0.37
N PRO A 98 -14.70 -19.71 -0.46
CA PRO A 98 -14.34 -21.11 -0.40
C PRO A 98 -12.85 -21.22 -0.67
N THR A 99 -12.09 -21.59 0.36
CA THR A 99 -10.66 -21.83 0.23
C THR A 99 -10.49 -22.94 -0.81
N LYS A 100 -9.88 -22.62 -1.95
CA LYS A 100 -9.48 -23.68 -2.89
C LYS A 100 -8.58 -24.63 -2.09
N PRO A 101 -8.88 -25.93 -2.02
CA PRO A 101 -8.02 -26.86 -1.30
C PRO A 101 -6.62 -26.71 -1.85
N ARG A 102 -5.66 -26.52 -0.95
CA ARG A 102 -4.24 -26.44 -1.28
C ARG A 102 -3.86 -27.76 -1.96
N THR A 103 -3.84 -27.77 -3.29
CA THR A 103 -3.26 -28.86 -4.06
C THR A 103 -1.83 -29.02 -3.58
N THR A 104 -1.57 -30.17 -2.97
CA THR A 104 -0.26 -30.60 -2.48
C THR A 104 0.78 -30.51 -3.59
N PRO A 105 2.04 -30.19 -3.27
CA PRO A 105 3.06 -30.09 -4.28
C PRO A 105 3.32 -31.47 -4.89
N TYR A 106 3.49 -31.45 -6.20
CA TYR A 106 4.15 -32.45 -7.02
C TYR A 106 5.20 -33.26 -6.25
N GLY A 107 5.01 -34.58 -6.16
CA GLY A 107 5.97 -35.53 -5.56
C GLY A 107 5.47 -36.29 -4.33
N SER A 108 4.47 -37.16 -4.49
CA SER A 108 4.30 -38.32 -3.62
C SER A 108 4.40 -39.57 -4.50
N THR A 109 5.35 -40.42 -4.14
CA THR A 109 5.84 -41.58 -4.87
C THR A 109 4.72 -42.56 -5.21
N ALA A 110 4.66 -42.98 -6.47
CA ALA A 110 3.82 -44.09 -6.91
C ALA A 110 4.31 -45.41 -6.26
N PRO A 111 3.42 -46.24 -5.71
CA PRO A 111 3.64 -47.68 -5.70
C PRO A 111 3.13 -48.26 -7.02
N THR A 112 4.05 -48.83 -7.78
CA THR A 112 3.84 -49.65 -8.97
C THR A 112 2.74 -50.69 -8.70
N GLY A 113 1.65 -50.65 -9.48
CA GLY A 113 0.54 -51.57 -9.20
C GLY A 113 -0.61 -51.53 -10.21
N ARG A 114 -0.33 -52.03 -11.43
CA ARG A 114 -1.28 -52.71 -12.33
C ARG A 114 -2.36 -51.84 -13.02
N VAL A 115 -2.21 -51.71 -14.33
CA VAL A 115 -3.26 -51.35 -15.28
C VAL A 115 -4.40 -52.37 -15.28
N SER A 116 -5.64 -51.90 -15.32
CA SER A 116 -6.74 -52.61 -15.98
C SER A 116 -7.76 -51.60 -16.52
N PRO A 117 -8.23 -51.72 -17.78
CA PRO A 117 -9.09 -50.74 -18.42
C PRO A 117 -10.57 -51.14 -18.29
N ALA A 118 -11.44 -50.17 -18.00
CA ALA A 118 -12.85 -50.22 -18.37
C ALA A 118 -13.48 -48.81 -18.28
N GLU A 119 -13.61 -48.21 -19.45
CA GLU A 119 -14.82 -47.52 -19.92
C GLU A 119 -15.35 -46.33 -19.09
N GLU A 120 -14.79 -45.18 -19.42
CA GLU A 120 -15.52 -44.08 -20.06
C GLU A 120 -17.05 -44.24 -20.14
N ARG A 121 -17.75 -43.54 -19.24
CA ARG A 121 -19.12 -43.08 -19.49
C ARG A 121 -19.21 -41.60 -19.22
N ILE A 122 -19.03 -40.87 -20.31
CA ILE A 122 -19.36 -39.47 -20.49
C ILE A 122 -20.87 -39.33 -20.24
N ASN A 123 -21.26 -38.67 -19.15
CA ASN A 123 -22.64 -38.21 -18.99
C ASN A 123 -22.71 -36.77 -19.52
N LEU A 124 -22.84 -36.66 -20.84
CA LEU A 124 -23.33 -35.48 -21.52
C LEU A 124 -24.81 -35.31 -21.13
N GLY A 125 -25.08 -34.46 -20.16
CA GLY A 125 -26.45 -34.23 -19.73
C GLY A 125 -26.56 -33.17 -18.66
N GLN A 126 -26.42 -31.90 -19.04
CA GLN A 126 -27.37 -30.81 -18.74
C GLN A 126 -26.71 -29.43 -18.80
N SER A 127 -27.18 -28.66 -19.76
CA SER A 127 -27.23 -27.20 -19.76
C SER A 127 -28.63 -26.86 -20.31
N PRO A 128 -29.22 -25.66 -20.15
CA PRO A 128 -29.02 -24.57 -19.17
C PRO A 128 -30.35 -24.15 -18.54
N LYS A 129 -30.37 -23.54 -17.34
CA LYS A 129 -31.42 -22.55 -17.04
C LYS A 129 -30.85 -21.33 -16.34
N GLN A 130 -31.09 -20.21 -17.00
CA GLN A 130 -30.86 -18.85 -16.54
C GLN A 130 -31.50 -18.63 -15.18
N ILE A 131 -30.80 -17.91 -14.30
CA ILE A 131 -31.45 -17.01 -13.36
C ILE A 131 -30.79 -15.64 -13.56
N ARG A 132 -31.48 -14.81 -14.35
CA ARG A 132 -31.34 -13.38 -14.30
C ARG A 132 -32.13 -12.85 -13.10
N THR A 133 -31.63 -11.73 -12.58
CA THR A 133 -32.29 -10.65 -11.80
C THR A 133 -32.56 -10.83 -10.30
N PRO A 134 -32.66 -9.72 -9.51
CA PRO A 134 -32.38 -8.30 -9.83
C PRO A 134 -31.40 -7.59 -8.87
N LEU A 135 -30.76 -6.53 -9.38
CA LEU A 135 -30.25 -5.41 -8.58
C LEU A 135 -31.45 -4.67 -7.96
N GLN A 136 -31.70 -4.84 -6.66
CA GLN A 136 -32.44 -3.83 -5.90
C GLN A 136 -32.14 -3.96 -4.41
N GLY A 137 -31.34 -3.02 -3.91
CA GLY A 137 -30.94 -2.95 -2.51
C GLY A 137 -30.36 -1.57 -2.24
N SER A 138 -31.26 -0.60 -2.13
CA SER A 138 -31.00 0.75 -1.65
C SER A 138 -30.41 0.71 -0.24
N CYS A 139 -29.09 0.80 -0.11
CA CYS A 139 -28.43 1.03 1.17
C CYS A 139 -28.04 2.51 1.27
N CYS A 140 -29.00 3.31 1.75
CA CYS A 140 -28.77 4.67 2.23
C CYS A 140 -27.94 4.59 3.53
N LEU A 141 -26.64 4.30 3.43
CA LEU A 141 -25.74 4.40 4.57
C LEU A 141 -25.23 5.83 4.66
N THR A 142 -25.97 6.65 5.39
CA THR A 142 -25.52 7.92 5.96
C THR A 142 -24.28 7.65 6.80
N HIS A 143 -23.09 7.81 6.22
CA HIS A 143 -21.85 7.85 6.98
C HIS A 143 -21.84 9.15 7.80
N PRO A 144 -21.61 9.10 9.12
CA PRO A 144 -21.15 10.27 9.83
C PRO A 144 -19.78 10.63 9.25
N ARG A 145 -19.66 11.82 8.66
CA ARG A 145 -18.40 12.36 8.15
C ARG A 145 -17.31 12.15 9.20
N PRO A 146 -16.16 11.51 8.89
CA PRO A 146 -15.02 11.56 9.78
C PRO A 146 -14.65 13.03 9.95
N ARG A 147 -14.61 13.47 11.21
CA ARG A 147 -14.17 14.81 11.61
C ARG A 147 -12.90 15.14 10.84
N ALA A 148 -12.91 16.28 10.17
CA ALA A 148 -11.77 16.80 9.44
C ALA A 148 -10.51 16.69 10.31
N LEU A 149 -9.51 15.98 9.80
CA LEU A 149 -8.19 15.98 10.42
C LEU A 149 -7.71 17.44 10.48
N PRO A 150 -7.22 17.94 11.62
CA PRO A 150 -6.96 19.35 11.87
C PRO A 150 -5.82 19.98 11.03
N TRP A 151 -5.27 19.26 10.05
CA TRP A 151 -4.17 19.76 9.19
C TRP A 151 -4.64 20.50 7.94
N ALA A 152 -5.95 20.51 7.63
CA ALA A 152 -6.53 21.26 6.50
C ALA A 152 -6.42 22.80 6.62
N ARG A 153 -5.69 23.32 7.63
CA ARG A 153 -5.55 24.75 7.90
C ARG A 153 -4.11 25.27 7.94
N LEU A 154 -3.12 24.49 7.51
CA LEU A 154 -1.74 24.96 7.42
C LEU A 154 -1.38 25.21 5.95
N GLY A 155 -1.39 26.50 5.61
CA GLY A 155 -1.00 27.01 4.30
C GLY A 155 0.38 26.54 3.88
N CYS A 156 0.54 26.38 2.57
CA CYS A 156 1.82 26.25 1.90
C CYS A 156 2.75 27.40 2.35
N PRO A 157 3.98 27.14 2.83
CA PRO A 157 4.94 28.19 3.14
C PRO A 157 5.72 28.67 1.88
N PHE A 158 5.33 28.22 0.68
CA PHE A 158 5.88 28.76 -0.57
C PHE A 158 5.14 30.06 -0.93
N GLY A 159 5.45 31.13 -0.20
CA GLY A 159 5.25 32.49 -0.68
C GLY A 159 6.23 32.75 -1.82
N ALA A 160 5.70 33.17 -2.96
CA ALA A 160 6.49 33.77 -4.03
C ALA A 160 6.65 35.25 -3.69
N GLU A 161 7.89 35.68 -3.46
CA GLU A 161 8.46 36.99 -3.80
C GLU A 161 9.96 36.82 -3.97
#